data_AF-A0A5K1AGL2-F1
#
_entry.id   AF-A0A5K1AGL2-F1
#
_cell.length_a   1.000
_cell.length_b   1.000
_cell.length_c   1.000
_cell.angle_alpha   90.00
_cell.angle_beta   90.00
_cell.angle_gamma   90.00
#
_symmetry.space_group_name_H-M   'P 1'
#
loop_
_entity.id
_entity.type
_entity.pdbx_description
1 polymer ?
#
loop_
_entity_poly.entity_id
_entity_poly.type
_entity_poly.pdbx_seq_one_letter_code
_entity_poly.pdbx_strand_id
1 'polypeptide(L)'
;VIGYWSNYSGLSVEPPESFYSKPPNASNQQLRSVIWPGERAAKPRGWVFPNNGRQLRIGIPNRVSYKEFVSLAEKSDTVKGFCIDVFTAALNNLPYPLPYKLIPFGNGKENPSYRELVRMVQTG
;
A
#
# COMPACT_ATOMS: atom_id res chain seq x y z
N VAL A 1 10.06 -7.71 25.29
CA VAL A 1 10.60 -8.97 24.72
C VAL A 1 9.52 -10.04 24.81
N ILE A 2 9.16 -10.70 23.70
CA ILE A 2 8.05 -11.70 23.63
C ILE A 2 8.56 -13.12 23.95
N GLY A 3 9.84 -13.39 23.67
CA GLY A 3 10.55 -14.61 23.98
C GLY A 3 11.98 -14.59 23.43
N TYR A 4 12.76 -15.60 23.77
CA TYR A 4 14.11 -15.87 23.28
C TYR A 4 14.07 -17.05 22.32
N TRP A 5 14.77 -16.94 21.19
CA TRP A 5 14.92 -18.05 20.25
C TRP A 5 16.26 -18.74 20.48
N SER A 6 16.26 -20.08 20.55
CA SER A 6 17.46 -20.90 20.54
C SER A 6 17.25 -22.18 19.72
N ASN A 7 18.34 -22.80 19.26
CA ASN A 7 18.26 -24.08 18.54
C ASN A 7 17.85 -25.25 19.46
N TYR A 8 17.99 -25.10 20.78
CA TYR A 8 17.70 -26.16 21.75
C TYR A 8 16.24 -26.18 22.20
N SER A 9 15.67 -24.99 22.45
CA SER A 9 14.32 -24.81 22.99
C SER A 9 13.33 -24.19 21.99
N GLY A 10 13.76 -23.84 20.78
CA GLY A 10 12.93 -23.06 19.85
C GLY A 10 12.66 -21.65 20.39
N LEU A 11 11.44 -21.15 20.18
CA LEU A 11 10.98 -19.88 20.77
C LEU A 11 10.40 -20.13 22.17
N SER A 12 11.05 -19.57 23.20
CA SER A 12 10.68 -19.77 24.61
C SER A 12 10.57 -18.45 25.37
N VAL A 13 9.80 -18.41 26.46
CA VAL A 13 9.72 -17.23 27.35
C VAL A 13 10.94 -17.16 28.27
N GLU A 14 11.51 -18.31 28.60
CA GLU A 14 12.72 -18.41 29.42
C GLU A 14 14.00 -18.26 28.60
N PRO A 15 15.07 -17.71 29.20
CA PRO A 15 16.36 -17.61 28.55
C PRO A 15 16.95 -19.00 28.23
N PRO A 16 17.81 -19.12 27.20
CA PRO A 16 18.40 -20.41 26.81
C PRO A 16 19.14 -21.14 27.93
N GLU A 17 19.70 -20.37 28.88
CA GLU A 17 20.46 -20.86 30.04
C GLU A 17 19.67 -21.82 30.93
N SER A 18 18.34 -21.64 31.06
CA SER A 18 17.50 -22.49 31.92
C SER A 18 17.21 -23.87 31.31
N PHE A 19 17.54 -24.08 30.04
CA PHE A 19 17.25 -25.31 29.30
C PHE A 19 18.43 -26.27 29.20
N TYR A 20 19.68 -25.86 29.46
CA TYR A 20 20.85 -26.75 29.40
C TYR A 20 20.80 -27.93 30.38
N SER A 21 19.93 -27.87 31.41
CA SER A 21 19.74 -28.92 32.42
C SER A 21 18.49 -29.78 32.20
N LYS A 22 17.68 -29.50 31.17
CA LYS A 22 16.40 -30.19 30.89
C LYS A 22 16.49 -30.93 29.55
N PRO A 23 15.75 -32.03 29.36
CA PRO A 23 15.75 -32.74 28.07
C PRO A 23 15.22 -31.84 26.93
N PRO A 24 15.70 -32.03 25.68
CA PRO A 24 15.21 -31.30 24.52
C PRO A 24 13.69 -31.55 24.37
N ASN A 25 12.92 -30.50 24.07
CA ASN A 25 11.44 -30.45 24.01
C ASN A 25 10.66 -30.34 25.34
N ALA A 26 11.29 -29.97 26.46
CA ALA A 26 10.57 -29.77 27.73
C ALA A 26 9.72 -28.46 27.81
N SER A 27 9.61 -27.68 26.75
CA SER A 27 8.98 -26.34 26.78
C SER A 27 7.51 -26.36 26.36
N ASN A 28 6.60 -26.77 27.24
CA ASN A 28 5.16 -26.51 27.12
C ASN A 28 4.79 -25.10 27.60
N GLN A 29 5.60 -24.09 27.26
CA GLN A 29 5.40 -22.72 27.75
C GLN A 29 4.54 -21.91 26.79
N GLN A 30 3.49 -21.29 27.33
CA GLN A 30 2.64 -20.41 26.55
C GLN A 30 3.30 -19.03 26.40
N LEU A 31 3.52 -18.61 25.16
CA LEU A 31 4.10 -17.30 24.85
C LEU A 31 3.19 -16.17 25.38
N ARG A 32 3.81 -15.06 25.81
CA ARG A 32 3.06 -13.87 26.23
C ARG A 32 2.30 -13.29 25.03
N SER A 33 1.15 -12.69 25.30
CA SER A 33 0.35 -11.99 24.27
C SER A 33 1.18 -10.91 23.58
N VAL A 34 1.05 -10.82 22.25
CA VAL A 34 1.77 -9.86 21.42
C VAL A 34 1.13 -8.49 21.57
N ILE A 35 1.85 -7.53 22.14
CA ILE A 35 1.47 -6.13 22.18
C ILE A 35 2.20 -5.40 21.06
N TRP A 36 1.43 -4.86 20.12
CA TRP A 36 1.95 -4.06 19.01
C TRP A 36 2.23 -2.62 19.47
N PRO A 37 3.15 -1.91 18.79
CA PRO A 37 3.41 -0.50 19.05
C PRO A 37 2.11 0.31 19.09
N GLY A 38 1.94 1.13 20.13
CA GLY A 38 0.67 1.81 20.43
C GLY A 38 -0.25 1.05 21.40
N GLU A 39 0.31 0.11 22.19
CA GLU A 39 -0.36 -0.61 23.29
C GLU A 39 -1.59 -1.42 22.88
N ARG A 40 -1.60 -1.94 21.65
CA ARG A 40 -2.72 -2.75 21.13
C ARG A 40 -2.36 -4.23 21.07
N ALA A 41 -3.19 -5.06 21.69
CA ALA A 41 -3.12 -6.52 21.56
C ALA A 41 -3.68 -7.03 20.21
N ALA A 42 -4.52 -6.22 19.55
CA ALA A 42 -5.05 -6.55 18.23
C ALA A 42 -3.94 -6.49 17.17
N LYS A 43 -3.82 -7.54 16.36
CA LYS A 43 -2.88 -7.59 15.24
C LYS A 43 -3.18 -6.43 14.27
N PRO A 44 -2.19 -5.57 13.97
CA PRO A 44 -2.38 -4.49 13.02
C PRO A 44 -2.67 -5.08 11.64
N ARG A 45 -3.55 -4.43 10.88
CA ARG A 45 -3.96 -4.90 9.55
C ARG A 45 -2.82 -4.82 8.51
N GLY A 46 -1.69 -4.21 8.85
CA GLY A 46 -0.54 -4.02 7.95
C GLY A 46 -0.61 -2.71 7.17
N TRP A 47 0.02 -2.69 5.99
CA TRP A 47 -0.07 -1.58 5.04
C TRP A 47 -1.48 -1.52 4.44
N VAL A 48 -2.34 -0.71 5.07
CA VAL A 48 -3.71 -0.44 4.61
C VAL A 48 -3.83 1.05 4.37
N PHE A 49 -4.54 1.45 3.30
CA PHE A 49 -4.86 2.85 3.09
C PHE A 49 -5.67 3.38 4.29
N PRO A 50 -5.20 4.45 4.97
CA PRO A 50 -5.96 5.01 6.07
C PRO A 50 -7.27 5.58 5.53
N ASN A 51 -8.38 5.38 6.26
CA ASN A 51 -9.67 5.97 5.88
C ASN A 51 -9.62 7.51 5.81
N ASN A 52 -8.69 8.14 6.54
CA ASN A 52 -8.40 9.58 6.50
C ASN A 52 -7.03 9.86 5.84
N GLY A 53 -6.59 8.97 4.94
CA GLY A 53 -5.27 9.01 4.32
C GLY A 53 -5.16 10.05 3.20
N ARG A 54 -3.91 10.31 2.78
CA ARG A 54 -3.60 11.19 1.65
C ARG A 54 -4.19 10.57 0.37
N GLN A 55 -5.00 11.34 -0.36
CA GLN A 55 -5.61 10.89 -1.61
C GLN A 55 -4.53 10.54 -2.64
N LEU A 56 -4.74 9.45 -3.39
CA LEU A 56 -3.85 9.06 -4.48
C LEU A 56 -3.92 10.11 -5.59
N ARG A 57 -2.77 10.69 -5.95
CA ARG A 57 -2.66 11.65 -7.06
C ARG A 57 -2.31 10.88 -8.33
N ILE A 58 -3.20 10.92 -9.32
CA ILE A 58 -3.04 10.17 -10.57
C ILE A 58 -2.77 11.17 -11.69
N GLY A 59 -1.57 11.11 -12.25
CA GLY A 59 -1.18 11.93 -13.40
C GLY A 59 -1.82 11.39 -14.68
N ILE A 60 -2.50 12.27 -15.43
CA ILE A 60 -3.15 11.92 -16.69
C ILE A 60 -2.59 12.78 -17.82
N PRO A 61 -2.19 12.20 -18.95
CA PRO A 61 -1.70 12.99 -20.07
C PRO A 61 -2.83 13.82 -20.69
N ASN A 62 -2.67 15.14 -20.72
CA ASN A 62 -3.54 16.06 -21.43
C ASN A 62 -3.10 16.12 -22.91
N ARG A 63 -3.56 15.16 -23.71
CA ARG A 63 -3.15 14.97 -25.10
C ARG A 63 -4.03 15.79 -26.06
N VAL A 64 -3.43 16.20 -27.17
CA VAL A 64 -4.16 16.85 -28.28
C VAL A 64 -4.58 15.85 -29.36
N SER A 65 -3.91 14.70 -29.45
CA SER A 65 -4.30 13.58 -30.33
C SER A 65 -4.62 12.30 -29.54
N TYR A 66 -5.33 11.37 -30.19
CA TYR A 66 -5.78 10.10 -29.60
C TYR A 66 -6.57 10.28 -28.29
N LYS A 67 -7.57 11.18 -28.35
CA LYS A 67 -8.40 11.60 -27.20
C LYS A 67 -9.35 10.50 -26.72
N GLU A 68 -9.49 9.42 -27.47
CA GLU A 68 -10.29 8.23 -27.14
C GLU A 68 -9.72 7.49 -25.93
N PHE A 69 -8.39 7.48 -25.78
CA PHE A 69 -7.74 6.81 -24.66
C PHE A 69 -7.89 7.61 -23.36
N VAL A 70 -7.57 8.90 -23.43
CA VAL A 70 -7.80 9.85 -22.34
C VAL A 70 -8.00 11.26 -22.91
N SER A 71 -9.03 11.94 -22.43
CA SER A 71 -9.36 13.32 -22.77
C SER A 71 -9.82 14.09 -21.54
N LEU A 72 -9.52 15.38 -21.51
CA LEU A 72 -10.01 16.32 -20.52
C LEU A 72 -11.11 17.18 -21.14
N ALA A 73 -12.28 17.22 -20.52
CA ALA A 73 -13.34 18.13 -20.93
C ALA A 73 -12.97 19.57 -20.54
N GLU A 74 -12.95 20.48 -21.53
CA GLU A 74 -12.46 21.86 -21.38
C GLU A 74 -13.19 22.70 -20.32
N LYS A 75 -14.41 22.32 -19.94
CA LYS A 75 -15.29 23.15 -19.08
C LYS A 75 -15.66 22.53 -17.73
N SER A 76 -15.34 21.25 -17.49
CA SER A 76 -15.84 20.54 -16.32
C SER A 76 -14.80 19.73 -15.55
N ASP A 77 -13.50 19.93 -15.83
CA ASP A 77 -12.37 19.13 -15.29
C ASP A 77 -12.61 17.61 -15.36
N THR A 78 -13.56 17.19 -16.20
CA THR A 78 -14.03 15.82 -16.28
C THR A 78 -13.13 15.09 -17.23
N VAL A 79 -12.43 14.09 -16.71
CA VAL A 79 -11.57 13.23 -17.51
C VAL A 79 -12.40 12.04 -18.00
N LYS A 80 -12.31 11.73 -19.30
CA LYS A 80 -12.98 10.60 -19.92
C LYS A 80 -12.03 9.84 -20.85
N GLY A 81 -12.40 8.63 -21.23
CA GLY A 81 -11.68 7.83 -22.20
C GLY A 81 -11.48 6.40 -21.71
N PHE A 82 -11.06 5.54 -22.64
CA PHE A 82 -10.92 4.11 -22.40
C PHE A 82 -10.09 3.78 -21.14
N CYS A 83 -8.97 4.46 -20.92
CA CYS A 83 -8.13 4.17 -19.75
C CYS A 83 -8.80 4.57 -18.43
N ILE A 84 -9.68 5.57 -18.43
CA ILE A 84 -10.45 5.99 -17.24
C ILE A 84 -11.52 4.96 -16.93
N ASP A 85 -12.20 4.42 -17.95
CA ASP A 85 -13.22 3.39 -17.78
C ASP A 85 -12.62 2.10 -17.23
N VAL A 86 -11.48 1.65 -17.80
CA VAL A 86 -10.73 0.48 -17.31
C VAL A 86 -10.26 0.69 -15.87
N PHE A 87 -9.72 1.86 -15.55
CA PHE A 87 -9.29 2.18 -14.19
C PHE A 87 -10.46 2.19 -13.20
N THR A 88 -11.59 2.79 -13.56
CA THR A 88 -12.81 2.83 -12.73
C THR A 88 -13.39 1.43 -12.52
N ALA A 89 -13.40 0.60 -13.55
CA ALA A 89 -13.82 -0.80 -13.43
C ALA A 89 -12.91 -1.58 -12.48
N ALA A 90 -11.57 -1.41 -12.58
CA ALA A 90 -10.63 -2.04 -11.66
C ALA A 90 -10.82 -1.56 -10.21
N LEU A 91 -11.04 -0.25 -10.01
CA LEU A 91 -11.32 0.32 -8.69
C LEU A 91 -12.55 -0.28 -8.03
N ASN A 92 -13.64 -0.48 -8.78
CA ASN A 92 -14.89 -1.04 -8.25
C ASN A 92 -14.74 -2.49 -7.77
N ASN A 93 -13.67 -3.19 -8.18
CA ASN A 93 -13.36 -4.54 -7.72
C ASN A 93 -12.44 -4.58 -6.49
N LEU A 94 -11.97 -3.43 -5.99
CA LEU A 94 -11.12 -3.39 -4.80
C LEU A 94 -11.96 -3.60 -3.53
N PRO A 95 -11.46 -4.41 -2.57
CA PRO A 95 -12.17 -4.67 -1.31
C PRO A 95 -12.07 -3.50 -0.31
N TYR A 96 -11.63 -2.33 -0.76
CA TYR A 96 -11.46 -1.12 0.05
C TYR A 96 -11.65 0.15 -0.80
N PRO A 97 -12.14 1.25 -0.18
CA PRO A 97 -12.23 2.53 -0.87
C PRO A 97 -10.84 3.11 -1.11
N LEU A 98 -10.59 3.56 -2.35
CA LEU A 98 -9.36 4.25 -2.73
C LEU A 98 -9.70 5.69 -3.15
N PRO A 99 -9.59 6.69 -2.28
CA PRO A 99 -9.82 8.08 -2.66
C PRO A 99 -8.68 8.56 -3.57
N TYR A 100 -9.01 9.10 -4.73
CA TYR A 100 -8.03 9.57 -5.72
C TYR A 100 -8.42 10.94 -6.29
N LYS A 101 -7.41 11.64 -6.81
CA LYS A 101 -7.57 12.88 -7.58
C LYS A 101 -6.80 12.76 -8.89
N LEU A 102 -7.48 13.08 -9.98
CA LEU A 102 -6.90 13.14 -11.33
C LEU A 102 -6.21 14.48 -11.52
N ILE A 103 -4.97 14.46 -12.03
CA ILE A 103 -4.16 15.65 -12.26
C ILE A 103 -3.71 15.65 -13.72
N PRO A 104 -4.17 16.61 -14.53
CA PRO A 104 -3.74 16.71 -15.92
C PRO A 104 -2.26 17.07 -16.01
N PHE A 105 -1.56 16.46 -16.95
CA PHE A 105 -0.16 16.65 -17.24
C PHE A 105 0.04 17.03 -18.70
N GLY A 106 0.67 18.19 -18.94
CA GLY A 106 0.88 18.75 -20.27
C GLY A 106 0.23 20.12 -20.44
N ASN A 107 0.62 20.82 -21.50
CA ASN A 107 0.17 22.18 -21.80
C ASN A 107 -1.15 22.24 -22.60
N GLY A 108 -1.70 21.08 -23.00
CA GLY A 108 -2.91 20.98 -23.80
C GLY A 108 -2.78 21.49 -25.25
N LYS A 109 -1.56 21.83 -25.69
CA LYS A 109 -1.26 22.29 -27.06
C LYS A 109 -0.52 21.23 -27.87
N GLU A 110 0.25 20.39 -27.19
CA GLU A 110 0.99 19.28 -27.79
C GLU A 110 0.89 18.03 -26.92
N ASN A 111 1.32 16.89 -27.46
CA ASN A 111 1.29 15.65 -26.71
C ASN A 111 2.40 15.63 -25.63
N PRO A 112 2.05 15.38 -24.36
CA PRO A 112 3.02 15.36 -23.27
C PRO A 112 3.97 14.16 -23.37
N SER A 113 5.19 14.34 -22.84
CA SER A 113 6.18 13.27 -22.76
C SER A 113 5.82 12.24 -21.69
N TYR A 114 5.59 10.99 -22.09
CA TYR A 114 5.37 9.89 -21.17
C TYR A 114 6.57 9.64 -20.25
N ARG A 115 7.79 9.87 -20.75
CA ARG A 115 9.00 9.69 -19.94
C ARG A 115 9.02 10.65 -18.75
N GLU A 116 8.63 11.90 -18.96
CA GLU A 116 8.53 12.89 -17.88
C GLU A 116 7.40 12.55 -16.92
N LEU A 117 6.23 12.12 -17.44
CA LEU A 117 5.10 11.69 -16.62
C LEU A 117 5.49 10.51 -15.70
N VAL A 118 6.18 9.50 -16.24
CA VAL A 118 6.67 8.35 -15.46
C VAL A 118 7.72 8.78 -14.45
N ARG A 119 8.63 9.70 -14.83
CA ARG A 119 9.64 10.24 -13.89
C ARG A 119 8.98 10.90 -12.67
N MET A 120 7.87 11.63 -12.86
CA MET A 120 7.15 12.26 -11.74
C MET A 120 6.61 11.24 -10.73
N VAL A 121 6.21 10.05 -11.17
CA VAL A 121 5.75 8.97 -10.28
C VAL A 121 6.90 8.46 -9.41
N GLN A 122 8.11 8.37 -9.97
CA GLN A 122 9.29 7.90 -9.25
C GLN A 122 9.77 8.89 -8.19
N THR A 123 9.63 10.20 -8.44
CA THR A 123 10.19 11.24 -7.57
C THR A 123 9.28 11.65 -6.40
N GLY A 124 8.02 11.22 -6.37
CA GLY A 124 7.13 11.27 -5.19
C GLY A 124 6.60 12.64 -4.78
#